data_AF-A0A1F4LL07-F1
#
_entry.id   AF-A0A1F4LL07-F1
#
_cell.length_a   1.000
_cell.length_b   1.000
_cell.length_c   1.000
_cell.angle_alpha   90.00
_cell.angle_beta   90.00
_cell.angle_gamma   90.00
#
_symmetry.space_group_name_H-M   'P 1'
#
loop_
_entity.id
_entity.type
_entity.pdbx_description
1 polymer ?
#
loop_
_entity_poly.entity_id
_entity_poly.type
_entity_poly.pdbx_seq_one_letter_code
_entity_poly.pdbx_strand_id
1 'polypeptide(L)'
;MAPPPRRPLARRASKAPPAVSRLLLLNKPFDVLTQFSPDSEGRATLKDFVDVPGVYPAGRLDRDSEGLLLLTNDGALQARIADPRHKLAKTYWVQVEGTPTEEQLHQLREGVQLKDGPTLPAQARMLEAPALWERHPPVRFRQSIPTAWLELTIREGRNRQVRRMTAAVGLPTLRLVRVRIGPWELEGLAPGEWREIQAPPP
;
A
#
# COMPACT_ATOMS: atom_id res chain seq x y z
N MET A 1 -9.22 -27.15 40.83
CA MET A 1 -8.57 -25.83 40.79
C MET A 1 -9.11 -25.06 39.60
N ALA A 2 -9.86 -23.99 39.82
CA ALA A 2 -10.33 -23.11 38.74
C ALA A 2 -9.17 -22.23 38.22
N PRO A 3 -9.11 -21.94 36.91
CA PRO A 3 -8.08 -21.05 36.37
C PRO A 3 -8.29 -19.61 36.86
N PRO A 4 -7.20 -18.84 37.06
CA PRO A 4 -7.30 -17.47 37.55
C PRO A 4 -7.99 -16.55 36.52
N PRO A 5 -8.70 -15.49 36.98
CA PRO A 5 -9.35 -14.56 36.09
C PRO A 5 -8.32 -13.80 35.25
N ARG A 6 -8.57 -13.69 33.93
CA ARG A 6 -7.75 -12.91 33.01
C ARG A 6 -7.85 -11.42 33.37
N ARG A 7 -6.71 -10.81 33.69
CA ARG A 7 -6.58 -9.35 33.84
C ARG A 7 -7.06 -8.65 32.55
N PRO A 8 -7.91 -7.62 32.62
CA PRO A 8 -8.27 -6.85 31.45
C PRO A 8 -7.02 -6.15 30.90
N LEU A 9 -6.78 -6.30 29.60
CA LEU A 9 -5.73 -5.57 28.89
C LEU A 9 -6.03 -4.08 29.02
N ALA A 10 -5.13 -3.33 29.67
CA ALA A 10 -5.22 -1.89 29.77
C ALA A 10 -5.32 -1.30 28.36
N ARG A 11 -6.46 -0.66 28.05
CA ARG A 11 -6.57 0.20 26.87
C ARG A 11 -5.50 1.28 26.99
N ARG A 12 -4.47 1.24 26.14
CA ARG A 12 -3.51 2.34 26.02
C ARG A 12 -4.29 3.61 25.71
N ALA A 13 -4.20 4.60 26.60
CA ALA A 13 -4.75 5.93 26.36
C ALA A 13 -4.17 6.47 25.04
N SER A 14 -5.01 7.08 24.21
CA SER A 14 -4.56 7.80 23.01
C SER A 14 -3.58 8.89 23.44
N LYS A 15 -2.36 8.86 22.90
CA LYS A 15 -1.35 9.88 23.15
C LYS A 15 -1.91 11.24 22.72
N ALA A 16 -1.64 12.30 23.48
CA ALA A 16 -2.01 13.66 23.11
C ALA A 16 -1.44 13.99 21.70
N PRO A 17 -2.17 14.77 20.87
CA PRO A 17 -1.70 15.14 19.55
C PRO A 17 -0.35 15.87 19.63
N PRO A 18 0.52 15.72 18.61
CA PRO A 18 1.82 16.37 18.62
C PRO A 18 1.67 17.89 18.50
N ALA A 19 2.62 18.65 19.07
CA ALA A 19 2.66 20.10 18.93
C ALA A 19 2.81 20.55 17.46
N VAL A 20 3.47 19.73 16.64
CA VAL A 20 3.59 19.91 15.19
C VAL A 20 3.24 18.59 14.51
N SER A 21 2.16 18.60 13.72
CA SER A 21 1.74 17.45 12.91
C SER A 21 2.59 17.36 11.65
N ARG A 22 3.19 16.19 11.43
CA ARG A 22 4.07 15.91 10.28
C ARG A 22 3.43 14.89 9.35
N LEU A 23 3.62 15.07 8.05
CA LEU A 23 3.23 14.09 7.04
C LEU A 23 4.36 13.94 6.02
N LEU A 24 4.88 12.72 5.91
CA LEU A 24 5.94 12.37 4.97
C LEU A 24 5.37 11.46 3.90
N LEU A 25 5.77 11.69 2.66
CA LEU A 25 5.52 10.82 1.52
C LEU A 25 6.83 10.09 1.24
N LEU A 26 6.84 8.77 1.43
CA LEU A 26 7.98 7.91 1.11
C LEU A 26 7.64 7.10 -0.15
N ASN A 27 8.58 7.04 -1.11
CA ASN A 27 8.56 6.01 -2.14
C ASN A 27 9.22 4.73 -1.60
N LYS A 28 8.43 3.81 -1.02
CA LYS A 28 8.96 2.60 -0.38
C LYS A 28 9.56 1.66 -1.46
N PRO A 29 10.84 1.28 -1.35
CA PRO A 29 11.44 0.29 -2.25
C PRO A 29 10.81 -1.10 -2.11
N PHE A 30 11.07 -1.94 -3.11
CA PHE A 30 10.74 -3.37 -3.07
C PHE A 30 11.54 -4.07 -1.96
N ASP A 31 10.94 -5.12 -1.39
CA ASP A 31 11.52 -5.96 -0.33
C ASP A 31 11.80 -5.27 1.02
N VAL A 32 11.23 -4.08 1.25
CA VAL A 32 11.33 -3.35 2.52
C VAL A 32 10.08 -3.55 3.38
N LEU A 33 10.27 -3.89 4.66
CA LEU A 33 9.18 -4.02 5.62
C LEU A 33 8.58 -2.65 6.01
N THR A 34 7.26 -2.58 6.10
CA THR A 34 6.53 -1.39 6.57
C THR A 34 6.51 -1.32 8.10
N GLN A 35 7.70 -1.14 8.69
CA GLN A 35 7.92 -0.93 10.12
C GLN A 35 9.25 -0.23 10.35
N PHE A 36 9.42 0.41 11.51
CA PHE A 36 10.70 1.00 11.95
C PHE A 36 11.48 0.09 12.91
N SER A 37 10.80 -0.86 13.55
CA SER A 37 11.44 -1.79 14.46
C SER A 37 12.32 -2.77 13.69
N PRO A 38 13.51 -3.11 14.22
CA PRO A 38 14.36 -4.13 13.62
C PRO A 38 13.62 -5.44 13.44
N ASP A 39 13.90 -6.11 12.31
CA ASP A 39 13.39 -7.44 12.03
C ASP A 39 14.41 -8.50 12.48
N SER A 40 13.94 -9.60 13.05
CA SER A 40 14.81 -10.67 13.56
C SER A 40 15.60 -11.40 12.47
N GLU A 41 15.13 -11.34 11.22
CA GLU A 41 15.80 -11.97 10.07
C GLU A 41 16.69 -10.97 9.30
N GLY A 42 16.91 -9.77 9.84
CA GLY A 42 17.80 -8.76 9.23
C GLY A 42 17.27 -8.14 7.95
N ARG A 43 15.95 -8.21 7.70
CA ARG A 43 15.31 -7.60 6.53
C ARG A 43 15.33 -6.07 6.65
N ALA A 44 15.43 -5.39 5.50
CA ALA A 44 15.36 -3.93 5.43
C ALA A 44 14.01 -3.40 5.96
N THR A 45 14.07 -2.25 6.63
CA THR A 45 12.96 -1.59 7.32
C THR A 45 12.87 -0.12 6.89
N LEU A 46 11.86 0.60 7.35
CA LEU A 46 11.72 2.03 7.06
C LEU A 46 12.85 2.87 7.68
N LYS A 47 13.50 2.35 8.73
CA LYS A 47 14.61 3.03 9.41
C LYS A 47 15.84 3.20 8.51
N ASP A 48 15.99 2.35 7.49
CA ASP A 48 17.10 2.42 6.54
C ASP A 48 16.95 3.57 5.52
N PHE A 49 15.76 4.18 5.46
CA PHE A 49 15.41 5.23 4.48
C PHE A 49 14.94 6.54 5.11
N VAL A 50 14.37 6.48 6.33
CA VAL A 50 13.78 7.63 7.00
C VAL A 50 14.42 7.79 8.38
N ASP A 51 15.14 8.89 8.56
CA ASP A 51 15.83 9.28 9.80
C ASP A 51 14.98 10.17 10.71
N VAL A 52 13.78 10.55 10.28
CA VAL A 52 12.85 11.39 11.05
C VAL A 52 12.29 10.62 12.25
N PRO A 53 12.54 11.05 13.49
CA PRO A 53 12.08 10.34 14.67
C PRO A 53 10.57 10.52 14.90
N GLY A 54 9.94 9.50 15.47
CA GLY A 54 8.56 9.58 15.97
C GLY A 54 7.46 9.51 14.90
N VAL A 55 7.81 9.38 13.62
CA VAL A 55 6.85 9.07 12.56
C VAL A 55 6.59 7.57 12.48
N TYR A 56 5.41 7.20 12.02
CA TYR A 56 4.99 5.81 11.81
C TYR A 56 4.04 5.71 10.60
N PRO A 57 3.88 4.51 10.01
CA PRO A 57 3.06 4.34 8.81
C PRO A 57 1.58 4.71 9.00
N ALA A 58 1.10 5.58 8.12
CA ALA A 58 -0.32 5.89 7.94
C ALA A 58 -0.95 4.93 6.92
N GLY A 59 -1.15 3.70 7.37
CA GLY A 59 -1.59 2.58 6.53
C GLY A 59 -0.44 1.65 6.18
N ARG A 60 -0.77 0.46 5.67
CA ARG A 60 0.21 -0.57 5.33
C ARG A 60 0.52 -0.58 3.84
N LEU A 61 1.73 -1.01 3.51
CA LEU A 61 2.15 -1.43 2.18
C LEU A 61 2.91 -2.74 2.36
N ASP A 62 2.60 -3.75 1.56
CA ASP A 62 3.25 -5.06 1.73
C ASP A 62 4.74 -4.98 1.38
N ARG A 63 5.54 -5.89 1.96
CA ARG A 63 6.99 -5.96 1.71
C ARG A 63 7.32 -6.04 0.23
N ASP A 64 6.58 -6.88 -0.49
CA ASP A 64 6.71 -7.14 -1.92
C ASP A 64 5.99 -6.10 -2.80
N SER A 65 5.52 -5.00 -2.23
CA SER A 65 4.92 -3.87 -2.96
C SER A 65 5.82 -2.65 -2.86
N GLU A 66 5.68 -1.74 -3.82
CA GLU A 66 6.51 -0.55 -3.98
C GLU A 66 5.64 0.72 -3.96
N GLY A 67 6.30 1.89 -3.88
CA GLY A 67 5.66 3.18 -4.08
C GLY A 67 5.17 3.83 -2.80
N LEU A 68 4.15 4.67 -2.95
CA LEU A 68 3.72 5.65 -1.97
C LEU A 68 3.32 5.02 -0.63
N LEU A 69 4.05 5.38 0.41
CA LEU A 69 3.74 5.13 1.81
C LEU A 69 3.71 6.46 2.55
N LEU A 70 2.61 6.73 3.23
CA LEU A 70 2.49 7.91 4.08
C LEU A 70 3.00 7.58 5.49
N LEU A 71 3.76 8.49 6.08
CA LEU A 71 4.23 8.40 7.46
C LEU A 71 3.80 9.66 8.21
N THR A 72 3.41 9.51 9.46
CA THR A 72 3.00 10.66 10.30
C THR A 72 3.37 10.42 11.76
N ASN A 73 3.51 11.49 12.52
CA ASN A 73 3.64 11.44 13.98
C ASN A 73 2.30 11.68 14.70
N ASP A 74 1.20 11.86 13.96
CA ASP A 74 -0.10 12.26 14.47
C ASP A 74 -1.11 11.10 14.42
N GLY A 75 -1.64 10.73 15.59
CA GLY A 75 -2.57 9.60 15.75
C GLY A 75 -3.91 9.84 15.07
N ALA A 76 -4.40 11.08 15.11
CA ALA A 76 -5.68 11.43 14.50
C ALA A 76 -5.55 11.43 12.97
N LEU A 77 -4.45 11.98 12.44
CA LEU A 77 -4.17 11.94 11.00
C LEU A 77 -3.98 10.51 10.51
N GLN A 78 -3.24 9.68 11.27
CA GLN A 78 -3.07 8.27 10.92
C GLN A 78 -4.41 7.53 10.89
N ALA A 79 -5.25 7.72 11.91
CA ALA A 79 -6.58 7.13 11.94
C ALA A 79 -7.38 7.61 10.72
N ARG A 80 -7.39 8.91 10.41
CA ARG A 80 -8.11 9.45 9.25
C ARG A 80 -7.67 8.81 7.92
N ILE A 81 -6.36 8.64 7.72
CA ILE A 81 -5.80 8.05 6.51
C ILE A 81 -6.05 6.53 6.44
N ALA A 82 -5.91 5.83 7.57
CA ALA A 82 -5.95 4.37 7.63
C ALA A 82 -7.36 3.81 7.86
N ASP A 83 -8.32 4.62 8.32
CA ASP A 83 -9.67 4.17 8.63
C ASP A 83 -10.34 3.61 7.36
N PRO A 84 -10.78 2.35 7.41
CA PRO A 84 -11.56 1.74 6.33
C PRO A 84 -12.83 2.53 5.95
N ARG A 85 -13.37 3.37 6.85
CA ARG A 85 -14.56 4.20 6.65
C ARG A 85 -14.30 5.44 5.80
N HIS A 86 -13.11 6.04 5.88
CA HIS A 86 -12.76 7.23 5.09
C HIS A 86 -12.46 6.89 3.62
N LYS A 87 -12.22 5.61 3.30
CA LYS A 87 -12.20 5.07 1.93
C LYS A 87 -11.37 5.90 0.94
N LEU A 88 -10.24 6.45 1.42
CA LEU A 88 -9.32 7.17 0.54
C LEU A 88 -8.95 6.25 -0.62
N ALA A 89 -9.19 6.77 -1.82
CA ALA A 89 -8.89 6.08 -3.05
C ALA A 89 -7.38 5.83 -3.11
N LYS A 90 -6.99 4.61 -3.44
CA LYS A 90 -5.60 4.21 -3.62
C LYS A 90 -5.46 3.76 -5.06
N THR A 91 -4.60 4.44 -5.81
CA THR A 91 -4.32 4.11 -7.21
C THR A 91 -3.00 3.35 -7.27
N TYR A 92 -3.04 2.24 -8.00
CA TYR A 92 -1.90 1.37 -8.20
C TYR A 92 -1.62 1.23 -9.68
N TRP A 93 -0.34 1.21 -10.03
CA TRP A 93 0.14 0.66 -11.29
C TRP A 93 0.54 -0.79 -11.05
N VAL A 94 -0.06 -1.69 -11.82
CA VAL A 94 0.02 -3.12 -11.62
C VAL A 94 0.54 -3.76 -12.90
N GLN A 95 1.74 -4.34 -12.84
CA GLN A 95 2.21 -5.20 -13.91
C GLN A 95 1.62 -6.59 -13.70
N VAL A 96 0.99 -7.16 -14.73
CA VAL A 96 0.36 -8.49 -14.70
C VAL A 96 0.93 -9.40 -15.78
N GLU A 97 0.83 -10.71 -15.56
CA GLU A 97 0.98 -11.69 -16.64
C GLU A 97 -0.23 -11.64 -17.59
N GLY A 98 0.02 -11.81 -18.88
CA GLY A 98 -0.99 -11.82 -19.92
C GLY A 98 -1.34 -10.42 -20.45
N THR A 99 -2.25 -10.41 -21.41
CA THR A 99 -2.86 -9.19 -21.96
C THR A 99 -4.30 -9.10 -21.45
N PRO A 100 -4.65 -8.09 -20.64
CA PRO A 100 -6.00 -7.90 -20.12
C PRO A 100 -7.02 -7.77 -21.24
N THR A 101 -8.11 -8.54 -21.16
CA THR A 101 -9.28 -8.36 -22.02
C THR A 101 -10.24 -7.34 -21.41
N GLU A 102 -11.11 -6.76 -22.23
CA GLU A 102 -12.14 -5.83 -21.76
C GLU A 102 -13.08 -6.48 -20.73
N GLU A 103 -13.39 -7.77 -20.90
CA GLU A 103 -14.18 -8.56 -19.94
C GLU A 103 -13.47 -8.67 -18.57
N GLN A 104 -12.17 -8.96 -18.54
CA GLN A 104 -11.40 -9.00 -17.28
C GLN A 104 -11.35 -7.62 -16.62
N LEU A 105 -11.19 -6.54 -17.39
CA LEU A 105 -11.24 -5.17 -16.89
C LEU A 105 -12.62 -4.81 -16.35
N HIS A 106 -13.69 -5.28 -17.00
CA HIS A 106 -15.07 -5.10 -16.56
C HIS A 106 -15.32 -5.81 -15.24
N GLN A 107 -14.90 -7.07 -15.09
CA GLN A 107 -14.99 -7.82 -13.83
C GLN A 107 -14.25 -7.11 -12.68
N LEU A 108 -13.07 -6.55 -12.93
CA LEU A 108 -12.35 -5.75 -11.93
C LEU A 108 -13.12 -4.47 -11.53
N ARG A 109 -13.81 -3.82 -12.47
CA ARG A 109 -14.59 -2.60 -12.22
C ARG A 109 -15.85 -2.87 -11.40
N GLU A 110 -16.59 -3.91 -11.75
CA GLU A 110 -17.81 -4.31 -11.03
C GLU A 110 -17.50 -4.86 -9.64
N GLY A 111 -16.33 -5.47 -9.50
CA GLY A 111 -15.88 -6.13 -8.28
C GLY A 111 -15.92 -7.65 -8.43
N VAL A 112 -15.00 -8.31 -7.72
CA VAL A 112 -14.77 -9.75 -7.84
C VAL A 112 -15.03 -10.46 -6.51
N GLN A 113 -15.45 -11.71 -6.59
CA GLN A 113 -15.59 -12.55 -5.41
C GLN A 113 -14.23 -13.04 -4.92
N LEU A 114 -13.85 -12.65 -3.70
CA LEU A 114 -12.67 -13.16 -3.01
C LEU A 114 -13.07 -14.08 -1.85
N LYS A 115 -12.09 -14.76 -1.23
CA LYS A 115 -12.32 -15.68 -0.09
C LYS A 115 -13.00 -15.02 1.11
N ASP A 116 -12.74 -13.74 1.33
CA ASP A 116 -13.26 -12.87 2.39
C ASP A 116 -14.45 -12.00 1.93
N GLY A 117 -15.11 -12.37 0.82
CA GLY A 117 -16.31 -11.69 0.29
C GLY A 117 -16.11 -10.95 -1.03
N PRO A 118 -17.18 -10.36 -1.61
CA PRO A 118 -17.08 -9.52 -2.80
C PRO A 118 -16.24 -8.26 -2.53
N THR A 119 -15.54 -7.75 -3.53
CA THR A 119 -14.90 -6.41 -3.46
C THR A 119 -15.91 -5.32 -3.77
N LEU A 120 -15.62 -4.11 -3.33
CA LEU A 120 -16.33 -2.93 -3.82
C LEU A 120 -16.00 -2.68 -5.30
N PRO A 121 -16.85 -1.93 -6.01
CA PRO A 121 -16.51 -1.43 -7.33
C PRO A 121 -15.20 -0.66 -7.33
N ALA A 122 -14.44 -0.80 -8.41
CA ALA A 122 -13.13 -0.19 -8.61
C ALA A 122 -13.06 0.51 -9.96
N GLN A 123 -12.00 1.28 -10.17
CA GLN A 123 -11.64 1.74 -11.51
C GLN A 123 -10.47 0.88 -12.00
N ALA A 124 -10.60 0.30 -13.17
CA ALA A 124 -9.56 -0.50 -13.80
C ALA A 124 -9.46 -0.11 -15.28
N ARG A 125 -8.25 0.17 -15.75
CA ARG A 125 -7.97 0.41 -17.16
C ARG A 125 -6.59 -0.11 -17.53
N MET A 126 -6.41 -0.43 -18.81
CA MET A 126 -5.08 -0.68 -19.34
C MET A 126 -4.25 0.61 -19.29
N LEU A 127 -2.97 0.47 -19.02
CA LEU A 127 -1.99 1.55 -18.95
C LEU A 127 -0.85 1.19 -19.90
N GLU A 128 -0.33 2.19 -20.62
CA GLU A 128 0.96 2.06 -21.29
C GLU A 128 2.05 1.78 -20.25
N ALA A 129 3.13 1.10 -20.62
CA ALA A 129 4.21 0.80 -19.68
C ALA A 129 4.75 2.12 -19.07
N PRO A 130 4.60 2.34 -17.75
CA PRO A 130 5.01 3.59 -17.14
C PRO A 130 6.55 3.64 -17.03
N ALA A 131 7.09 4.85 -17.10
CA ALA A 131 8.50 5.12 -16.80
C ALA A 131 8.74 5.01 -15.28
N LEU A 132 8.96 3.78 -14.80
CA LEU A 132 9.33 3.48 -13.42
C LEU A 132 10.82 3.16 -13.32
N TRP A 133 11.35 3.32 -12.11
CA TRP A 133 12.68 2.84 -11.75
C TRP A 133 12.81 1.31 -11.92
N GLU A 134 14.06 0.85 -12.07
CA GLU A 134 14.40 -0.56 -12.08
C GLU A 134 14.13 -1.20 -10.72
N ARG A 135 13.48 -2.38 -10.73
CA ARG A 135 13.23 -3.13 -9.51
C ARG A 135 14.40 -4.06 -9.22
N HIS A 136 14.87 -4.10 -7.97
CA HIS A 136 15.85 -5.08 -7.51
C HIS A 136 15.25 -5.99 -6.42
N PRO A 137 15.29 -7.32 -6.58
CA PRO A 137 15.59 -8.03 -7.82
C PRO A 137 14.55 -7.74 -8.93
N PRO A 138 14.91 -7.94 -10.21
CA PRO A 138 14.01 -7.70 -11.33
C PRO A 138 12.75 -8.55 -11.24
N VAL A 139 11.73 -8.14 -11.99
CA VAL A 139 10.50 -8.91 -12.15
C VAL A 139 10.83 -10.26 -12.77
N ARG A 140 10.45 -11.34 -12.09
CA ARG A 140 10.50 -12.69 -12.66
C ARG A 140 9.22 -12.88 -13.48
N PHE A 141 9.36 -13.15 -14.76
CA PHE A 141 8.25 -13.44 -15.67
C PHE A 141 8.65 -14.56 -16.62
N ARG A 142 7.65 -15.22 -17.22
CA ARG A 142 7.87 -16.24 -18.24
C ARG A 142 8.03 -15.53 -19.59
N GLN A 143 9.18 -15.68 -20.25
CA GLN A 143 9.44 -15.01 -21.55
C GLN A 143 8.39 -15.33 -22.63
N SER A 144 7.76 -16.50 -22.55
CA SER A 144 6.71 -16.93 -23.48
C SER A 144 5.34 -16.29 -23.20
N ILE A 145 5.18 -15.52 -22.13
CA ILE A 145 3.91 -14.89 -21.75
C ILE A 145 4.10 -13.38 -21.74
N PRO A 146 3.25 -12.62 -22.46
CA PRO A 146 3.32 -11.16 -22.44
C PRO A 146 3.04 -10.63 -21.04
N THR A 147 3.45 -9.39 -20.78
CA THR A 147 3.06 -8.66 -19.58
C THR A 147 2.40 -7.36 -19.97
N ALA A 148 1.42 -6.91 -19.19
CA ALA A 148 0.75 -5.64 -19.39
C ALA A 148 0.71 -4.84 -18.10
N TRP A 149 0.43 -3.54 -18.23
CA TRP A 149 0.22 -2.65 -17.10
C TRP A 149 -1.26 -2.26 -16.97
N LEU A 150 -1.72 -2.23 -15.73
CA LEU A 150 -3.04 -1.78 -15.34
C LEU A 150 -2.92 -0.59 -14.39
N GLU A 151 -3.80 0.39 -14.54
CA GLU A 151 -4.11 1.31 -13.45
C GLU A 151 -5.35 0.80 -12.73
N LEU A 152 -5.22 0.53 -11.43
CA LEU A 152 -6.30 0.06 -10.57
C LEU A 152 -6.48 1.01 -9.38
N THR A 153 -7.67 1.59 -9.27
CA THR A 153 -8.04 2.45 -8.13
C THR A 153 -9.10 1.77 -7.27
N ILE A 154 -8.77 1.52 -6.00
CA ILE A 154 -9.69 0.92 -5.01
C ILE A 154 -9.92 1.86 -3.83
N ARG A 155 -11.09 1.71 -3.20
CA ARG A 155 -11.51 2.48 -2.01
C ARG A 155 -11.58 1.66 -0.73
N GLU A 156 -10.91 0.51 -0.75
CA GLU A 156 -10.77 -0.41 0.38
C GLU A 156 -9.28 -0.75 0.59
N GLY A 157 -9.00 -1.71 1.47
CA GLY A 157 -7.64 -2.02 1.91
C GLY A 157 -7.52 -3.40 2.53
N ARG A 158 -8.15 -4.42 1.94
CA ARG A 158 -8.04 -5.80 2.42
C ARG A 158 -6.64 -6.34 2.18
N ASN A 159 -6.24 -7.36 2.94
CA ASN A 159 -4.93 -7.98 2.81
C ASN A 159 -4.66 -8.40 1.36
N ARG A 160 -3.55 -7.94 0.78
CA ARG A 160 -3.10 -8.26 -0.60
C ARG A 160 -4.18 -8.08 -1.67
N GLN A 161 -5.13 -7.17 -1.47
CA GLN A 161 -6.36 -7.13 -2.25
C GLN A 161 -6.13 -7.01 -3.77
N VAL A 162 -5.32 -6.07 -4.22
CA VAL A 162 -5.04 -5.86 -5.66
C VAL A 162 -4.49 -7.11 -6.33
N ARG A 163 -3.56 -7.81 -5.65
CA ARG A 163 -2.98 -9.07 -6.15
C ARG A 163 -4.02 -10.17 -6.24
N ARG A 164 -4.93 -10.25 -5.27
CA ARG A 164 -6.02 -11.23 -5.26
C ARG A 164 -7.09 -10.92 -6.32
N MET A 165 -7.40 -9.64 -6.52
CA MET A 165 -8.35 -9.20 -7.55
C MET A 165 -7.87 -9.55 -8.96
N THR A 166 -6.64 -9.17 -9.29
CA THR A 166 -6.05 -9.43 -10.60
C THR A 166 -5.88 -10.94 -10.84
N ALA A 167 -5.46 -11.71 -9.83
CA ALA A 167 -5.42 -13.17 -9.93
C ALA A 167 -6.81 -13.80 -10.14
N ALA A 168 -7.87 -13.27 -9.52
CA ALA A 168 -9.23 -13.80 -9.64
C ALA A 168 -9.79 -13.69 -11.07
N VAL A 169 -9.34 -12.70 -11.84
CA VAL A 169 -9.70 -12.55 -13.26
C VAL A 169 -8.69 -13.19 -14.22
N GLY A 170 -7.72 -13.96 -13.69
CA GLY A 170 -6.72 -14.66 -14.51
C GLY A 170 -5.51 -13.80 -14.94
N LEU A 171 -5.24 -12.70 -14.24
CA LEU A 171 -4.11 -11.79 -14.51
C LEU A 171 -3.16 -11.68 -13.29
N PRO A 172 -2.37 -12.71 -12.95
CA PRO A 172 -1.50 -12.67 -11.78
C PRO A 172 -0.57 -11.45 -11.74
N THR A 173 -0.53 -10.73 -10.60
CA THR A 173 0.35 -9.56 -10.43
C THR A 173 1.82 -9.93 -10.31
N LEU A 174 2.65 -9.31 -11.15
CA LEU A 174 4.11 -9.39 -11.17
C LEU A 174 4.79 -8.27 -10.37
N ARG A 175 4.29 -7.03 -10.54
CA ARG A 175 4.80 -5.82 -9.87
C ARG A 175 3.62 -4.95 -9.43
N LEU A 176 3.72 -4.36 -8.25
CA LEU A 176 2.66 -3.54 -7.69
C LEU A 176 3.25 -2.26 -7.10
N VAL A 177 2.94 -1.13 -7.71
CA VAL A 177 3.40 0.20 -7.29
C VAL A 177 2.20 1.04 -6.91
N ARG A 178 2.10 1.47 -5.65
CA ARG A 178 1.07 2.44 -5.26
C ARG A 178 1.54 3.84 -5.64
N VAL A 179 0.79 4.53 -6.48
CA VAL A 179 1.20 5.85 -7.00
C VAL A 179 0.43 7.01 -6.37
N ARG A 180 -0.75 6.75 -5.82
CA ARG A 180 -1.61 7.77 -5.20
C ARG A 180 -2.39 7.23 -4.01
N ILE A 181 -2.55 8.06 -2.98
CA ILE A 181 -3.48 7.86 -1.86
C ILE A 181 -4.25 9.19 -1.70
N GLY A 182 -5.54 9.20 -1.99
CA GLY A 182 -6.33 10.44 -1.92
C GLY A 182 -5.66 11.57 -2.72
N PRO A 183 -5.34 12.72 -2.09
CA PRO A 183 -4.67 13.85 -2.75
C PRO A 183 -3.14 13.71 -2.85
N TRP A 184 -2.54 12.67 -2.28
CA TRP A 184 -1.09 12.51 -2.20
C TRP A 184 -0.57 11.62 -3.32
N GLU A 185 0.47 12.09 -3.99
CA GLU A 185 1.04 11.45 -5.19
C GLU A 185 2.53 11.18 -5.02
N LEU A 186 2.96 10.10 -5.68
CA LEU A 186 4.33 9.63 -5.68
C LEU A 186 5.28 10.50 -6.52
N GLU A 187 4.75 11.32 -7.42
CA GLU A 187 5.52 12.10 -8.39
C GLU A 187 6.70 12.85 -7.75
N GLY A 188 7.85 12.79 -8.43
CA GLY A 188 9.08 13.46 -8.00
C GLY A 188 9.86 12.77 -6.88
N LEU A 189 9.52 11.53 -6.50
CA LEU A 189 10.26 10.75 -5.51
C LEU A 189 10.88 9.49 -6.14
N ALA A 190 12.20 9.38 -6.12
CA ALA A 190 12.90 8.14 -6.46
C ALA A 190 12.73 7.09 -5.33
N PRO A 191 12.98 5.80 -5.58
CA PRO A 191 12.90 4.76 -4.55
C PRO A 191 13.77 5.07 -3.34
N GLY A 192 13.18 4.97 -2.15
CA GLY A 192 13.86 5.24 -0.89
C GLY A 192 13.85 6.72 -0.50
N GLU A 193 13.53 7.62 -1.44
CA GLU A 193 13.38 9.04 -1.13
C GLU A 193 12.05 9.33 -0.46
N TRP A 194 12.08 10.34 0.39
CA TRP A 194 10.91 10.88 1.03
C TRP A 194 10.92 12.41 0.99
N ARG A 195 9.74 12.99 1.08
CA ARG A 195 9.56 14.43 1.28
C ARG A 195 8.54 14.69 2.37
N GLU A 196 8.79 15.70 3.19
CA GLU A 196 7.81 16.22 4.14
C GLU A 196 6.87 17.19 3.41
N ILE A 197 5.58 17.09 3.72
CA ILE A 197 4.58 18.03 3.25
C ILE A 197 3.84 18.60 4.45
N GLN A 198 3.15 19.72 4.25
CA GLN A 198 2.25 20.26 5.26
C GLN A 198 1.16 19.23 5.56
N ALA A 199 1.05 18.82 6.82
CA ALA A 199 -0.05 17.99 7.27
C ALA A 199 -1.37 18.74 7.04
N PRO A 200 -2.42 18.08 6.54
CA PRO A 200 -3.71 18.74 6.39
C PRO A 200 -4.20 19.17 7.78
N PRO A 201 -4.93 20.29 7.87
CA PRO A 201 -5.54 20.67 9.13
C PRO A 201 -6.41 19.52 9.69
N PRO A 202 -6.54 19.46 11.03
CA PRO A 202 -7.37 18.45 11.70
C PRO A 202 -8.79 18.42 11.14
#